data_AF-H9FBR3-F1
#
_entry.id   AF-H9FBR3-F1
#
_cell.length_a   1.000
_cell.length_b   1.000
_cell.length_c   1.000
_cell.angle_alpha   90.00
_cell.angle_beta   90.00
_cell.angle_gamma   90.00
#
_symmetry.space_group_name_H-M   'P 1'
#
loop_
_entity.id
_entity.type
_entity.pdbx_description
1 polymer ?
#
loop_
_entity_poly.entity_id
_entity_poly.type
_entity_poly.pdbx_seq_one_letter_code
_entity_poly.pdbx_strand_id
1 'polypeptide(L)'
;ERRKLLGHTCKECEIYYADMPAEEREKKLASCSRHRFRYIPPNTPENFWEVGFPSTQTCMERGYIKEDLDPCPRPKRRQPYNAIFSPKGKEQKT
;
A
#
# COMPACT_ATOMS: atom_id res chain seq x y z
N GLU A 1 19.50 7.83 12.99
CA GLU A 1 19.21 8.23 11.59
C GLU A 1 18.23 9.40 11.44
N ARG A 2 16.96 9.33 11.89
CA ARG A 2 15.97 10.42 11.68
C ARG A 2 16.35 11.78 12.28
N ARG A 3 17.06 11.83 13.41
CA ARG A 3 17.49 13.07 14.08
C ARG A 3 18.53 13.88 13.27
N LYS A 4 19.19 13.25 12.28
CA LYS A 4 20.18 13.90 11.40
C LYS A 4 19.52 14.62 10.21
N LEU A 5 18.21 14.46 10.01
CA LEU A 5 17.48 15.10 8.92
C LEU A 5 17.09 16.52 9.28
N LEU A 6 17.22 17.42 8.31
CA LEU A 6 16.66 18.76 8.41
C LEU A 6 15.14 18.66 8.58
N GLY A 7 14.63 19.42 9.53
CA GLY A 7 13.20 19.65 9.68
C GLY A 7 12.70 20.52 8.54
N HIS A 8 11.51 20.25 8.03
CA HIS A 8 10.83 21.15 7.09
C HIS A 8 9.50 21.62 7.67
N THR A 9 9.00 22.72 7.13
CA THR A 9 7.68 23.27 7.44
C THR A 9 6.64 22.65 6.50
N CYS A 10 5.48 22.29 7.05
CA CYS A 10 4.25 22.11 6.29
C CYS A 10 3.31 23.30 6.58
N LYS A 11 2.17 23.37 5.89
CA LYS A 11 1.16 24.44 6.07
C LYS A 11 0.75 24.64 7.53
N GLU A 12 0.59 23.56 8.29
CA GLU A 12 0.25 23.63 9.71
C GLU A 12 1.40 24.17 10.57
N CYS A 13 2.65 23.81 10.23
CA CYS A 13 3.82 24.38 10.90
C CYS A 13 3.97 25.87 10.62
N GLU A 14 3.67 26.34 9.41
CA GLU A 14 3.72 27.76 9.07
C GLU A 14 2.75 28.57 9.92
N ILE A 15 1.52 28.08 10.11
CA ILE A 15 0.52 28.71 10.99
C ILE A 15 1.02 28.70 12.45
N TYR A 16 1.53 27.56 12.92
CA TYR A 16 2.02 27.43 14.31
C TYR A 16 3.22 28.34 14.62
N TYR A 17 4.09 28.58 13.64
CA TYR A 17 5.28 29.42 13.81
C TYR A 17 5.08 30.89 13.37
N ALA A 18 3.88 31.26 12.93
CA ALA A 18 3.58 32.59 12.41
C ALA A 18 3.84 33.69 13.46
N ASP A 19 3.52 33.42 14.72
CA ASP A 19 3.64 34.37 15.82
C ASP A 19 5.03 34.43 16.45
N MET A 20 5.96 33.56 16.02
CA MET A 20 7.32 33.50 16.56
C MET A 20 8.33 34.28 15.71
N PRO A 21 9.31 34.95 16.34
CA PRO A 21 10.38 35.65 15.64
C PRO A 21 11.21 34.66 14.80
N ALA A 22 11.70 35.13 13.64
CA ALA A 22 12.35 34.28 12.63
C ALA A 22 13.56 33.49 13.18
N GLU A 23 14.32 34.08 14.10
CA GLU A 23 15.51 33.44 14.68
C GLU A 23 15.17 32.27 15.61
N GLU A 24 14.08 32.38 16.39
CA GLU A 24 13.61 31.30 17.26
C GLU A 24 12.93 30.20 16.45
N ARG A 25 12.26 30.58 15.35
CA ARG A 25 11.60 29.67 14.42
C ARG A 25 12.59 28.67 13.83
N GLU A 26 13.73 29.12 13.33
CA GLU A 26 14.72 28.23 12.71
C GLU A 26 15.33 27.24 13.71
N LYS A 27 15.67 27.72 14.92
CA LYS A 27 16.14 26.87 16.03
C LYS A 27 15.11 25.82 16.42
N LYS A 28 13.83 26.19 16.49
CA LYS A 28 12.71 25.29 16.83
C LYS A 28 12.39 24.31 15.71
N LEU A 29 12.53 24.70 14.45
CA LEU A 29 12.38 23.82 13.30
C LEU A 29 13.45 22.72 13.28
N ALA A 30 14.71 23.07 13.53
CA ALA A 30 15.80 22.09 13.58
C ALA A 30 15.68 21.14 14.78
N SER A 31 15.28 21.64 15.95
CA SER A 31 15.24 20.87 17.22
C SER A 31 13.94 20.12 17.47
N CYS A 32 12.79 20.77 17.28
CA CYS A 32 11.48 20.30 17.73
C CYS A 32 10.54 19.85 16.60
N SER A 33 10.86 20.06 15.32
CA SER A 33 9.95 19.67 14.24
C SER A 33 9.68 18.16 14.23
N ARG A 34 8.40 17.82 14.10
CA ARG A 34 7.92 16.44 13.95
C ARG A 34 8.11 15.94 12.51
N HIS A 35 8.24 16.85 11.55
CA HIS A 35 8.39 16.59 10.13
C HIS A 35 9.85 16.40 9.75
N ARG A 36 10.33 15.16 9.90
CA ARG A 36 11.66 14.72 9.47
C ARG A 36 11.53 13.51 8.55
N PHE A 37 11.55 13.74 7.25
CA PHE A 37 11.46 12.69 6.23
C PHE A 37 12.67 12.76 5.29
N ARG A 38 13.17 11.60 4.84
CA ARG A 38 14.24 11.49 3.82
C ARG A 38 13.72 11.58 2.41
N TYR A 39 12.51 11.08 2.21
CA TYR A 39 11.91 10.89 0.90
C TYR A 39 10.41 11.16 1.01
N ILE A 40 9.87 11.85 0.01
CA ILE A 40 8.44 12.05 -0.15
C ILE A 40 7.91 10.74 -0.76
N PRO A 41 7.01 10.00 -0.08
CA PRO A 41 6.43 8.80 -0.64
C PRO A 41 5.84 9.09 -2.03
N PRO A 42 5.99 8.19 -3.02
CA PRO A 42 5.34 8.40 -4.29
C PRO A 42 3.83 8.44 -4.06
N ASN A 43 3.13 9.21 -4.90
CA ASN A 43 1.67 9.23 -4.80
C ASN A 43 1.12 7.81 -5.01
N THR A 44 -0.01 7.51 -4.37
CA THR A 44 -0.67 6.23 -4.59
C THR A 44 -0.99 6.07 -6.07
N PRO A 45 -0.68 4.92 -6.69
CA PRO A 45 -0.99 4.68 -8.09
C PRO A 45 -2.47 4.88 -8.39
N GLU A 46 -2.76 5.22 -9.64
CA GLU A 46 -4.13 5.32 -10.13
C GLU A 46 -4.88 4.01 -9.84
N ASN A 47 -6.11 4.14 -9.32
CA ASN A 47 -6.99 3.04 -8.95
C ASN A 47 -6.60 2.22 -7.71
N PHE A 48 -5.53 2.58 -6.98
CA PHE A 48 -5.12 1.85 -5.76
C PHE A 48 -6.20 1.84 -4.65
N TRP A 49 -7.00 2.91 -4.58
CA TRP A 49 -8.06 3.07 -3.58
C TRP A 49 -9.47 2.75 -4.09
N GLU A 50 -9.60 2.14 -5.28
CA GLU A 50 -10.91 1.73 -5.76
C GLU A 50 -11.48 0.59 -4.91
N VAL A 51 -12.66 0.83 -4.35
CA VAL A 51 -13.36 -0.16 -3.53
C VAL A 51 -14.10 -1.13 -4.45
N GLY A 52 -13.48 -2.26 -4.74
CA GLY A 52 -14.08 -3.34 -5.55
C GLY A 52 -13.04 -4.08 -6.38
N PHE A 53 -13.43 -5.23 -6.93
CA PHE A 53 -12.61 -5.90 -7.93
C PHE A 53 -12.89 -5.28 -9.30
N PRO A 54 -11.87 -4.79 -10.02
CA PRO A 54 -12.05 -4.32 -11.39
C PRO A 54 -12.59 -5.45 -12.27
N SER A 55 -13.41 -5.09 -13.26
CA SER A 55 -13.89 -6.06 -14.25
C SER A 55 -12.72 -6.69 -15.01
N THR A 56 -12.90 -7.87 -15.59
CA THR A 56 -11.85 -8.54 -16.39
C THR A 56 -11.36 -7.66 -17.53
N GLN A 57 -12.26 -6.91 -18.18
CA GLN A 57 -11.91 -5.94 -19.23
C GLN A 57 -11.02 -4.82 -18.67
N THR A 58 -11.43 -4.23 -17.54
CA THR A 58 -10.66 -3.18 -16.86
C THR A 58 -9.28 -3.68 -16.40
N CYS A 59 -9.19 -4.94 -15.97
CA CYS A 59 -7.91 -5.58 -15.63
C CYS A 59 -6.98 -5.74 -16.84
N MET A 60 -7.51 -5.99 -18.04
CA MET A 60 -6.71 -6.04 -19.27
C MET A 60 -6.23 -4.64 -19.68
N GLU A 61 -7.13 -3.65 -19.69
CA GLU A 61 -6.82 -2.25 -20.01
C GLU A 61 -5.76 -1.65 -19.07
N ARG A 62 -5.83 -1.98 -17.78
CA ARG A 62 -4.85 -1.56 -16.77
C ARG A 62 -3.55 -2.39 -16.77
N GLY A 63 -3.48 -3.43 -17.58
CA GLY A 63 -2.31 -4.31 -17.71
C GLY A 63 -2.08 -5.25 -16.51
N TYR A 64 -3.10 -5.46 -15.66
CA TYR A 64 -3.04 -6.46 -14.58
C TYR A 64 -3.07 -7.89 -15.14
N ILE A 65 -3.75 -8.08 -16.27
CA ILE A 65 -3.80 -9.34 -17.01
C ILE A 65 -3.05 -9.13 -18.31
N LYS A 66 -2.00 -9.91 -18.54
CA LYS A 66 -1.34 -10.01 -19.83
C LYS A 66 -1.88 -11.25 -20.54
N GLU A 67 -2.31 -11.09 -21.79
CA GLU A 67 -2.57 -12.23 -22.66
C GLU A 67 -1.22 -12.84 -23.03
N ASP A 68 -0.73 -13.76 -22.21
CA ASP A 68 0.44 -14.55 -22.56
C ASP A 68 0.04 -15.47 -23.73
N LEU A 69 0.62 -15.23 -24.90
CA LEU A 69 0.43 -16.07 -26.10
C LEU A 69 0.89 -17.52 -25.83
N ASP A 70 1.82 -17.69 -24.88
CA ASP A 70 2.28 -18.97 -24.38
C ASP A 70 1.82 -19.16 -22.92
N PRO A 71 0.78 -19.96 -22.65
CA PRO A 71 0.38 -20.24 -21.29
C PRO A 71 1.55 -20.89 -20.55
N CYS A 72 2.05 -20.24 -19.49
CA CYS A 72 3.01 -20.85 -18.59
C CYS A 72 2.45 -22.21 -18.15
N PRO A 73 3.18 -23.33 -18.33
CA PRO A 73 2.66 -24.64 -17.97
C PRO A 73 2.37 -24.63 -16.48
N ARG A 74 1.08 -24.52 -16.11
CA ARG A 74 0.68 -24.58 -14.71
C ARG A 74 1.29 -25.87 -14.14
N PRO A 75 2.17 -25.79 -13.13
CA PRO A 75 2.79 -26.97 -12.59
C PRO A 75 1.67 -27.87 -12.10
N LYS A 76 1.47 -29.01 -12.78
CA LYS A 76 0.56 -30.04 -12.32
C LYS A 76 1.04 -30.43 -10.93
N ARG A 77 0.14 -30.39 -9.95
CA ARG A 77 0.45 -30.82 -8.59
C ARG A 77 1.02 -32.23 -8.69
N ARG A 78 2.28 -32.41 -8.27
CA ARG A 78 2.98 -33.71 -8.36
C ARG A 78 2.28 -34.80 -7.54
N GLN A 79 1.51 -34.40 -6.53
CA GLN A 79 0.80 -35.28 -5.62
C GLN A 79 -0.70 -34.94 -5.65
N PRO A 80 -1.60 -35.94 -5.65
CA PRO A 80 -3.03 -35.69 -5.54
C PRO A 80 -3.36 -34.96 -4.22
N TYR A 81 -4.48 -34.22 -4.21
CA TYR A 81 -4.97 -33.60 -2.99
C TYR A 81 -5.52 -34.68 -2.06
N ASN A 82 -4.86 -34.91 -0.92
CA ASN A 82 -5.44 -35.67 0.17
C ASN A 82 -6.46 -34.78 0.89
N ALA A 83 -7.73 -34.90 0.53
CA ALA A 83 -8.81 -34.25 1.26
C ALA A 83 -8.86 -34.81 2.68
N ILE A 84 -8.63 -33.95 3.67
CA ILE A 84 -8.65 -34.31 5.11
C ILE A 84 -10.09 -34.30 5.66
N PHE A 85 -11.03 -33.79 4.87
CA PHE A 85 -12.44 -33.70 5.26
C PHE A 85 -13.17 -34.95 4.80
N SER A 86 -13.70 -35.73 5.76
CA SER A 86 -14.66 -36.79 5.47
C SER A 86 -15.92 -36.17 4.84
N PRO A 87 -16.44 -36.72 3.73
CA PRO A 87 -17.75 -36.31 3.25
C PRO A 87 -18.77 -36.60 4.37
N LYS A 88 -19.58 -35.59 4.74
CA LYS A 88 -20.70 -35.82 5.66
C LYS A 88 -21.58 -36.89 5.02
N GLY A 89 -21.70 -38.04 5.68
CA GLY A 89 -22.54 -39.14 5.24
C GLY A 89 -23.95 -38.62 4.97
N LYS A 90 -24.54 -39.06 3.85
CA LYS A 90 -25.97 -38.82 3.58
C LYS A 90 -26.74 -39.51 4.70
N GLU A 91 -27.31 -38.73 5.63
CA GLU A 91 -28.33 -39.23 6.54
C GLU A 91 -29.48 -39.74 5.68
N GLN A 92 -29.64 -41.07 5.62
CA GLN A 92 -30.81 -41.70 5.06
C GLN A 92 -31.97 -41.39 6.01
N LYS A 93 -32.88 -40.54 5.55
CA LYS A 93 -34.14 -40.26 6.24
C LYS A 93 -35.05 -41.48 6.01
N THR A 94 -35.05 -42.41 6.96
CA THR A 94 -36.15 -43.38 7.15
C THR A 94 -37.33 -42.70 7.83
#